data_AF-A8M9F8-F1
#
_entry.id   AF-A8M9F8-F1
#
_cell.length_a   1.000
_cell.length_b   1.000
_cell.length_c   1.000
_cell.angle_alpha   90.00
_cell.angle_beta   90.00
_cell.angle_gamma   90.00
#
_symmetry.space_group_name_H-M   'P 1'
#
loop_
_entity.id
_entity.type
_entity.pdbx_description
1 polymer ?
#
loop_
_entity_poly.entity_id
_entity_poly.type
_entity_poly.pdbx_seq_one_letter_code
_entity_poly.pdbx_strand_id
1 'polypeptide(L)'
;MVVAQRFIPIRVNVGPVTMGTGINLDDFLRRVNTAVNEIGKELATKGNIKTMGFTMTQITVSNIDGLLIVGWAYLTNDSQS
;
A
#
# COMPACT_ATOMS: atom_id res chain seq x y z
N MET A 1 -7.05 12.16 -11.55
CA MET A 1 -6.23 11.51 -10.50
C MET A 1 -6.68 10.07 -10.41
N VAL A 2 -5.75 9.12 -10.38
CA VAL A 2 -6.01 7.69 -10.21
C VAL A 2 -5.36 7.19 -8.93
N VAL A 3 -5.94 6.16 -8.32
CA VAL A 3 -5.53 5.63 -7.01
C VAL A 3 -5.46 4.12 -7.08
N ALA A 4 -4.47 3.53 -6.41
CA ALA A 4 -4.34 2.10 -6.20
C ALA A 4 -3.87 1.85 -4.77
N GLN A 5 -4.31 0.75 -4.15
CA GLN A 5 -4.05 0.48 -2.74
C GLN A 5 -3.71 -0.97 -2.46
N ARG A 6 -2.91 -1.20 -1.41
CA ARG A 6 -2.57 -2.52 -0.86
C ARG A 6 -2.57 -2.47 0.66
N PHE A 7 -3.00 -3.56 1.30
CA PHE A 7 -3.00 -3.72 2.75
C PHE A 7 -2.03 -4.84 3.15
N ILE A 8 -1.15 -4.54 4.11
CA ILE A 8 -0.16 -5.48 4.64
C ILE A 8 -0.54 -5.80 6.08
N PRO A 9 -1.09 -6.99 6.37
CA PRO A 9 -1.38 -7.39 7.75
C PRO A 9 -0.08 -7.55 8.54
N ILE A 10 -0.07 -6.99 9.75
CA ILE A 10 1.04 -7.00 10.70
C ILE A 10 0.75 -7.98 11.84
N ARG A 11 -0.44 -7.89 12.43
CA ARG A 11 -0.85 -8.69 13.58
C ARG A 11 -2.34 -8.99 13.51
N VAL A 12 -2.71 -10.18 13.96
CA VAL A 12 -4.10 -10.56 14.21
C VAL A 12 -4.34 -10.57 15.72
N ASN A 13 -5.34 -9.84 16.16
CA ASN A 13 -5.78 -9.78 17.55
C ASN A 13 -6.90 -10.81 17.74
N VAL A 14 -6.61 -11.96 18.33
CA VAL A 14 -7.60 -13.02 18.61
C VAL A 14 -7.66 -13.32 20.11
N GLY A 15 -8.50 -12.57 20.84
CA GLY A 15 -8.76 -12.80 22.27
C GLY A 15 -7.46 -12.93 23.10
N PRO A 16 -7.46 -13.63 24.25
CA PRO A 16 -6.29 -13.70 25.14
C PRO A 16 -5.09 -14.48 24.56
N VAL A 17 -5.11 -14.86 23.28
CA VAL A 17 -4.00 -15.51 22.60
C VAL A 17 -3.42 -14.52 21.59
N THR A 18 -2.53 -13.65 22.06
CA THR A 18 -1.69 -12.83 21.19
C THR A 18 -0.71 -13.75 20.46
N MET A 19 -1.13 -14.39 19.37
CA MET A 19 -0.20 -15.09 18.48
C MET A 19 0.60 -14.03 17.72
N GLY A 20 1.72 -13.63 18.31
CA GLY A 20 2.63 -12.66 17.73
C GLY A 20 4.05 -12.99 18.09
N THR A 21 4.60 -14.03 17.48
CA THR A 21 6.05 -14.04 17.18
C THR A 21 6.32 -12.76 16.38
N GLY A 22 7.20 -11.90 16.88
CA GLY A 22 7.40 -10.55 16.38
C GLY A 22 7.56 -10.47 14.86
N ILE A 23 7.20 -9.32 14.30
CA ILE A 23 7.38 -9.02 12.88
C ILE A 23 8.86 -9.18 12.55
N ASN A 24 9.20 -10.06 11.60
CA ASN A 24 10.53 -10.01 10.99
C ASN A 24 10.60 -8.74 10.14
N LEU A 25 11.43 -7.78 10.56
CA LEU A 25 11.54 -6.47 9.93
C LEU A 25 11.90 -6.58 8.44
N ASP A 26 12.81 -7.49 8.08
CA ASP A 26 13.24 -7.67 6.69
C ASP A 26 12.10 -8.21 5.82
N ASP A 27 11.33 -9.17 6.35
CA ASP A 27 10.16 -9.69 5.64
C ASP A 27 9.08 -8.63 5.47
N PHE A 28 8.85 -7.82 6.50
CA PHE A 28 7.91 -6.71 6.43
C PHE A 28 8.33 -5.66 5.41
N LEU A 29 9.60 -5.23 5.41
CA LEU A 29 10.14 -4.29 4.42
C LEU A 29 10.05 -4.85 3.00
N ARG A 30 10.30 -6.16 2.82
CA ARG A 30 10.11 -6.83 1.53
C ARG A 30 8.65 -6.77 1.07
N ARG A 31 7.69 -7.04 1.96
CA ARG A 31 6.24 -6.95 1.66
C ARG A 31 5.83 -5.51 1.31
N VAL A 32 6.37 -4.50 2.00
CA VAL A 32 6.16 -3.09 1.69
C VAL A 32 6.69 -2.74 0.30
N ASN A 33 7.94 -3.14 -0.01
CA ASN A 33 8.54 -2.90 -1.32
C ASN A 33 7.73 -3.57 -2.45
N THR A 34 7.30 -4.82 -2.26
CA THR A 34 6.42 -5.51 -3.22
C THR A 34 5.12 -4.75 -3.44
N ALA A 35 4.45 -4.32 -2.37
CA ALA A 35 3.20 -3.58 -2.46
C ALA A 35 3.35 -2.23 -3.18
N VAL A 36 4.40 -1.46 -2.87
CA VAL A 36 4.70 -0.19 -3.56
C VAL A 36 4.96 -0.41 -5.05
N ASN A 37 5.74 -1.44 -5.41
CA ASN A 37 6.02 -1.78 -6.80
C ASN A 37 4.75 -2.21 -7.56
N GLU A 38 3.87 -3.00 -6.94
CA GLU A 38 2.60 -3.39 -7.55
C GLU A 38 1.68 -2.19 -7.76
N ILE A 39 1.56 -1.31 -6.77
CA ILE A 39 0.79 -0.07 -6.89
C ILE A 39 1.38 0.81 -8.00
N GLY A 40 2.70 0.98 -8.04
CA GLY A 40 3.39 1.75 -9.08
C GLY A 40 3.12 1.21 -10.49
N LYS A 41 3.21 -0.12 -10.66
CA LYS A 41 2.84 -0.80 -11.92
C LYS A 41 1.38 -0.58 -12.27
N GLU A 42 0.47 -0.76 -11.32
CA GLU A 42 -0.96 -0.57 -11.52
C GLU A 42 -1.29 0.86 -11.96
N LEU A 43 -0.70 1.87 -11.31
CA LEU A 43 -0.86 3.27 -11.68
C LEU A 43 -0.28 3.54 -13.09
N ALA A 44 0.88 2.98 -13.42
CA ALA A 44 1.51 3.15 -14.74
C ALA A 44 0.65 2.60 -15.88
N THR A 45 -0.19 1.58 -15.63
CA THR A 45 -1.15 1.10 -16.65
C THR A 45 -2.29 2.06 -16.93
N LYS A 46 -2.51 3.09 -16.09
CA LYS A 46 -3.65 4.00 -16.22
C LYS A 46 -3.43 5.16 -17.19
N GLY A 47 -2.21 5.34 -17.71
CA GLY A 47 -1.90 6.36 -18.71
C GLY A 47 -0.57 7.06 -18.46
N ASN A 48 -0.37 8.20 -19.14
CA ASN A 48 0.85 8.99 -18.99
C ASN A 48 0.86 9.71 -17.63
N ILE A 49 1.73 9.27 -16.72
CA ILE A 49 1.82 9.82 -15.36
C ILE A 49 2.71 11.06 -15.36
N LYS A 50 2.14 12.20 -14.92
CA LYS A 50 2.91 13.43 -14.67
C LYS A 50 3.64 13.38 -13.34
N THR A 51 2.95 12.90 -12.30
CA THR A 51 3.54 12.73 -10.97
C THR A 51 2.80 11.65 -10.20
N MET A 52 3.51 10.95 -9.33
CA MET A 52 2.97 9.93 -8.44
C MET A 52 3.50 10.12 -7.02
N GLY A 53 2.73 9.64 -6.05
CA GLY A 53 3.15 9.59 -4.67
C GLY A 53 2.46 8.47 -3.91
N PHE A 54 2.94 8.23 -2.70
CA PHE A 54 2.44 7.17 -1.83
C PHE A 54 2.18 7.74 -0.44
N THR A 55 1.13 7.24 0.18
CA THR A 55 0.80 7.48 1.59
C THR A 55 0.69 6.14 2.28
N MET A 56 1.38 5.99 3.41
CA MET A 56 1.35 4.80 4.23
C MET A 56 0.71 5.15 5.56
N THR A 57 -0.28 4.37 6.00
CA THR A 57 -1.00 4.62 7.24
C THR A 57 -1.26 3.30 7.93
N GLN A 58 -0.95 3.24 9.22
CA GLN A 58 -1.33 2.09 10.04
C GLN A 58 -2.83 2.17 10.31
N ILE A 59 -3.54 1.09 9.97
CA ILE A 59 -4.98 0.97 10.22
C ILE A 59 -5.29 -0.39 10.85
N THR A 60 -6.41 -0.44 11.56
CA THR A 60 -6.99 -1.68 12.07
C THR A 60 -8.25 -1.98 11.26
N VAL A 61 -8.31 -3.16 10.64
CA VAL A 61 -9.49 -3.64 9.91
C VAL A 61 -10.03 -4.86 10.64
N SER A 62 -11.22 -4.73 11.25
CA SER A 62 -11.78 -5.73 12.15
C SER A 62 -10.81 -6.04 13.30
N ASN A 63 -10.22 -7.23 13.33
CA ASN A 63 -9.28 -7.68 14.33
C ASN A 63 -7.83 -7.79 13.81
N ILE A 64 -7.52 -7.13 12.69
CA ILE A 64 -6.20 -7.18 12.06
C ILE A 64 -5.59 -5.78 12.02
N ASP A 65 -4.46 -5.61 12.69
CA ASP A 65 -3.62 -4.43 12.55
C ASP A 65 -2.73 -4.61 11.32
N GLY A 66 -2.62 -3.56 10.51
CA GLY A 66 -1.76 -3.60 9.33
C GLY A 66 -1.41 -2.22 8.80
N LEU A 67 -0.63 -2.22 7.74
CA LEU A 67 -0.25 -1.02 7.00
C LEU A 67 -1.07 -0.93 5.72
N LEU A 68 -1.89 0.12 5.59
CA LEU A 68 -2.51 0.50 4.33
C LEU A 68 -1.54 1.39 3.56
N ILE A 69 -1.24 1.00 2.32
CA ILE A 69 -0.44 1.78 1.38
C ILE A 69 -1.37 2.23 0.26
N VAL A 70 -1.46 3.55 0.07
CA VAL A 70 -2.26 4.19 -0.97
C VAL A 70 -1.32 4.94 -1.90
N GLY A 71 -1.23 4.49 -3.15
CA GLY A 71 -0.56 5.25 -4.21
C GLY A 71 -1.55 6.09 -4.98
N TRP A 72 -1.14 7.28 -5.36
CA TRP A 72 -1.90 8.21 -6.20
C TRP A 72 -1.04 8.67 -7.36
N ALA A 73 -1.68 8.94 -8.50
CA ALA A 73 -1.03 9.53 -9.65
C ALA A 73 -1.91 10.60 -10.32
N TYR A 74 -1.27 11.69 -10.73
CA TYR A 74 -1.87 12.66 -11.64
C TYR A 74 -1.44 12.32 -13.06
N LEU A 75 -2.43 12.16 -13.93
CA LEU A 75 -2.19 11.93 -15.34
C LEU A 75 -1.85 13.27 -16.02
N THR A 76 -0.96 13.23 -17.00
CA THR A 76 -0.78 14.35 -17.92
C THR A 76 -2.05 14.44 -18.75
N ASN A 77 -2.79 15.55 -18.62
CA ASN A 77 -3.82 15.83 -19.61
C ASN A 77 -3.08 16.16 -20.91
N ASP A 78 -3.21 15.33 -21.94
CA ASP A 78 -2.92 15.70 -23.33
C ASP A 78 -4.01 16.68 -23.82
N SER A 79 -4.13 17.82 -23.14
CA SER A 79 -5.10 18.87 -23.46
C SER A 79 -4.38 20.21 -23.55
N GLN A 80 -3.41 20.26 -24.47
CA GLN A 80 -3.04 21.47 -25.19
C GLN A 80 -2.87 21.08 -26.66
N SER A 81 -4.01 20.84 -27.31
CA SER A 81 -4.19 20.87 -28.75
C SER A 81 -4.87 22.17 -29.13
#